data_AF-A0AAT9IV51-F1
#
_entry.id   AF-A0AAT9IV51-F1
#
_cell.length_a   1.000
_cell.length_b   1.000
_cell.length_c   1.000
_cell.angle_alpha   90.00
_cell.angle_beta   90.00
_cell.angle_gamma   90.00
#
_symmetry.space_group_name_H-M   'P 1'
#
loop_
_entity.id
_entity.type
_entity.pdbx_description
1 polymer ?
#
loop_
_entity_poly.entity_id
_entity_poly.type
_entity_poly.pdbx_seq_one_letter_code
_entity_poly.pdbx_strand_id
1 'polypeptide(L)'
;MPSTDKNSSEASPKAIDVPFQGSDAFEFQAAASRNRMMAMWGAEKMGLSGKSAESYARAVVRADSDQPSEEDVIRKILGDLTASNIAVRESEVRTKAAEFLAQAREALKS
;
A
#
# COMPACT_ATOMS: atom_id res chain seq x y z
N MET A 1 13.80 62.04 -15.28
CA MET A 1 13.70 60.86 -16.19
C MET A 1 15.12 60.51 -16.65
N PRO A 2 15.52 59.24 -16.84
CA PRO A 2 15.03 57.95 -16.32
C PRO A 2 16.15 57.11 -15.64
N SER A 3 15.84 56.35 -14.58
CA SER A 3 15.88 54.87 -14.48
C SER A 3 17.24 54.17 -14.48
N THR A 4 17.55 53.49 -13.36
CA THR A 4 18.17 52.15 -13.23
C THR A 4 18.23 51.83 -11.72
N ASP A 5 17.92 50.67 -11.15
CA ASP A 5 17.40 49.41 -11.66
C ASP A 5 16.55 48.77 -10.56
N LYS A 6 15.38 48.31 -10.96
CA LYS A 6 14.46 47.50 -10.16
C LYS A 6 14.83 46.05 -10.48
N ASN A 7 15.68 45.41 -9.67
CA ASN A 7 15.87 43.97 -9.80
C ASN A 7 16.03 43.29 -8.43
N SER A 8 14.94 43.32 -7.67
CA SER A 8 14.63 42.27 -6.70
C SER A 8 13.46 41.48 -7.27
N SER A 9 13.70 40.71 -8.33
CA SER A 9 12.75 39.67 -8.73
C SER A 9 13.12 38.40 -7.98
N GLU A 10 12.20 38.03 -7.10
CA GLU A 10 12.13 36.81 -6.32
C GLU A 10 12.71 35.61 -7.08
N ALA A 11 13.70 34.95 -6.49
CA ALA A 11 14.04 33.60 -6.86
C ALA A 11 12.88 32.71 -6.43
N SER A 12 11.93 32.45 -7.33
CA SER A 12 10.93 31.39 -7.14
C SER A 12 11.69 30.10 -6.81
N PRO A 13 11.43 29.44 -5.67
CA PRO A 13 11.98 28.12 -5.45
C PRO A 13 11.42 27.24 -6.57
N LYS A 14 12.28 26.81 -7.49
CA LYS A 14 11.94 25.80 -8.48
C LYS A 14 11.29 24.65 -7.71
N ALA A 15 10.00 24.43 -7.92
CA ALA A 15 9.32 23.24 -7.45
C ALA A 15 10.15 22.07 -7.99
N ILE A 16 10.82 21.36 -7.08
CA ILE A 16 11.59 20.18 -7.42
C ILE A 16 10.52 19.16 -7.79
N ASP A 17 10.33 18.95 -9.09
CA ASP A 17 9.36 17.98 -9.61
C ASP A 17 9.91 16.58 -9.28
N VAL A 18 9.59 16.12 -8.07
CA VAL A 18 9.93 14.76 -7.64
C VAL A 18 9.07 13.80 -8.43
N PRO A 19 9.67 12.84 -9.17
CA PRO A 19 8.90 11.88 -9.93
C PRO A 19 7.99 11.11 -8.97
N PHE A 20 6.70 11.05 -9.29
CA PHE A 20 5.67 10.44 -8.43
C PHE A 20 6.06 9.03 -7.94
N GLN A 21 6.70 8.23 -8.80
CA GLN A 21 7.14 6.85 -8.51
C GLN A 21 8.17 6.72 -7.38
N GLY A 22 8.79 7.82 -6.93
CA GLY A 22 9.69 7.86 -5.78
C GLY A 22 9.16 8.71 -4.61
N SER A 23 7.89 9.11 -4.67
CA SER A 23 7.26 9.93 -3.64
C SER A 23 6.65 9.07 -2.53
N ASP A 24 6.55 9.62 -1.32
CA ASP A 24 5.89 8.96 -0.18
C ASP A 24 4.43 8.61 -0.49
N ALA A 25 3.76 9.42 -1.32
CA ALA A 25 2.39 9.17 -1.76
C ALA A 25 2.28 7.89 -2.60
N PHE A 26 3.25 7.63 -3.48
CA PHE A 26 3.30 6.42 -4.28
C PHE A 26 3.54 5.18 -3.41
N GLU A 27 4.48 5.24 -2.47
CA GLU A 27 4.75 4.14 -1.55
C GLU A 27 3.56 3.87 -0.61
N PHE A 28 2.87 4.93 -0.16
CA PHE A 28 1.64 4.80 0.61
C PHE A 28 0.53 4.10 -0.19
N GLN A 29 0.32 4.49 -1.44
CA GLN A 29 -0.67 3.88 -2.31
C GLN A 29 -0.30 2.43 -2.68
N ALA A 30 0.99 2.13 -2.84
CA ALA A 30 1.49 0.79 -3.07
C ALA A 30 1.25 -0.11 -1.84
N ALA A 31 1.53 0.41 -0.64
CA ALA A 31 1.28 -0.30 0.62
C ALA A 31 -0.22 -0.57 0.84
N ALA A 32 -1.09 0.42 0.58
CA ALA A 32 -2.53 0.24 0.66
C ALA A 32 -3.04 -0.82 -0.33
N SER A 33 -2.51 -0.82 -1.56
CA SER A 33 -2.83 -1.80 -2.59
C SER A 33 -2.35 -3.21 -2.21
N ARG A 34 -1.11 -3.34 -1.70
CA ARG A 34 -0.56 -4.58 -1.15
C ARG A 34 -1.47 -5.14 -0.05
N ASN A 35 -1.90 -4.31 0.90
CA ASN A 35 -2.75 -4.73 2.01
C ASN A 35 -4.10 -5.27 1.51
N ARG A 36 -4.69 -4.61 0.51
CA ARG A 36 -5.92 -5.09 -0.13
C ARG A 36 -5.71 -6.45 -0.82
N MET A 37 -4.61 -6.65 -1.53
CA MET A 37 -4.28 -7.92 -2.19
C MET A 37 -4.04 -9.04 -1.18
N MET A 38 -3.29 -8.77 -0.10
CA MET A 38 -3.08 -9.70 1.01
C MET A 38 -4.39 -10.15 1.63
N ALA A 39 -5.33 -9.22 1.82
CA ALA A 39 -6.62 -9.54 2.39
C ALA A 39 -7.50 -10.35 1.43
N MET A 40 -7.49 -10.05 0.13
CA MET A 40 -8.18 -10.88 -0.87
C MET A 40 -7.61 -12.30 -0.90
N TRP A 41 -6.29 -12.45 -0.86
CA TRP A 41 -5.63 -13.75 -0.80
C TRP A 41 -5.99 -14.53 0.47
N GLY A 42 -6.00 -13.87 1.63
CA GLY A 42 -6.46 -14.48 2.88
C GLY A 42 -7.91 -14.94 2.79
N ALA A 43 -8.80 -14.12 2.21
CA ALA A 43 -10.18 -14.48 1.95
C ALA A 43 -10.31 -15.72 1.04
N GLU A 44 -9.56 -15.77 -0.06
CA GLU A 44 -9.54 -16.92 -0.97
C GLU A 44 -9.09 -18.20 -0.26
N LYS A 45 -8.03 -18.13 0.55
CA LYS A 45 -7.56 -19.26 1.37
C LYS A 45 -8.63 -19.75 2.34
N MET A 46 -9.44 -18.83 2.89
CA MET A 46 -10.61 -19.13 3.72
C MET A 46 -11.84 -19.62 2.94
N GLY A 47 -11.75 -19.75 1.63
CA GLY A 47 -12.88 -20.14 0.78
C GLY A 47 -13.96 -19.05 0.66
N LEU A 48 -13.65 -17.81 1.05
CA LEU A 48 -14.53 -16.67 0.85
C LEU A 48 -14.46 -16.23 -0.61
N SER A 49 -15.60 -15.89 -1.20
CA SER A 49 -15.68 -15.40 -2.57
C SER A 49 -16.69 -14.25 -2.71
N GLY A 50 -16.61 -13.54 -3.83
CA GLY A 50 -17.49 -12.41 -4.15
C GLY A 50 -17.56 -11.37 -3.04
N LYS A 51 -18.78 -11.08 -2.58
CA LYS A 51 -19.03 -10.03 -1.57
C LYS A 51 -18.40 -10.32 -0.21
N SER A 52 -18.23 -11.60 0.16
CA SER A 52 -17.59 -11.98 1.43
C SER A 52 -16.09 -11.71 1.40
N ALA A 53 -15.42 -12.04 0.30
CA ALA A 53 -13.99 -11.75 0.11
C ALA A 53 -13.73 -10.24 0.11
N GLU A 54 -14.55 -9.46 -0.61
CA GLU A 54 -14.42 -8.01 -0.60
C GLU A 54 -14.68 -7.39 0.77
N SER A 55 -15.64 -7.92 1.52
CA SER A 55 -15.96 -7.40 2.86
C SER A 55 -14.84 -7.69 3.84
N TYR A 56 -14.24 -8.88 3.77
CA TYR A 56 -13.02 -9.20 4.50
C TYR A 56 -11.87 -8.27 4.12
N ALA A 57 -11.65 -8.05 2.82
CA ALA A 57 -10.59 -7.15 2.35
C ALA A 57 -10.76 -5.72 2.85
N ARG A 58 -11.99 -5.18 2.80
CA ARG A 58 -12.30 -3.86 3.37
C ARG A 58 -12.11 -3.83 4.88
N ALA A 59 -12.51 -4.89 5.60
CA ALA A 59 -12.36 -4.97 7.05
C ALA A 59 -10.89 -4.99 7.48
N VAL A 60 -10.04 -5.75 6.76
CA VAL A 60 -8.60 -5.77 6.99
C VAL A 60 -8.00 -4.40 6.76
N VAL A 61 -8.23 -3.79 5.58
CA VAL A 61 -7.70 -2.45 5.26
C VAL A 61 -8.19 -1.38 6.24
N ARG A 62 -9.43 -1.48 6.73
CA ARG A 62 -10.00 -0.52 7.70
C ARG A 62 -9.50 -0.74 9.13
N ALA A 63 -9.25 -1.98 9.54
CA ALA A 63 -8.65 -2.26 10.85
C ALA A 63 -7.23 -1.67 10.96
N ASP A 64 -6.60 -1.46 9.81
CA ASP A 64 -5.20 -1.12 9.62
C ASP A 64 -4.98 0.35 9.22
N SER A 65 -6.00 1.21 9.28
CA SER A 65 -5.98 2.53 8.62
C SER A 65 -5.10 3.61 9.24
N ASP A 66 -4.56 3.44 10.45
CA ASP A 66 -3.77 4.48 11.12
C ASP A 66 -2.29 4.48 10.70
N GLN A 67 -1.66 3.32 10.57
CA GLN A 67 -0.31 3.14 10.01
C GLN A 67 0.01 1.65 9.97
N PRO A 68 -0.46 0.91 8.96
CA PRO A 68 -0.23 -0.51 8.93
C PRO A 68 1.20 -0.78 8.51
N SER A 69 2.00 -1.24 9.47
CA SER A 69 3.26 -1.87 9.12
C SER A 69 2.97 -3.13 8.31
N GLU A 70 3.89 -3.48 7.41
CA GLU A 70 3.81 -4.77 6.69
C GLU A 70 3.64 -5.95 7.66
N GLU A 71 4.31 -5.87 8.81
CA GLU A 71 4.32 -6.89 9.84
C GLU A 71 2.94 -7.04 10.53
N ASP A 72 2.21 -5.95 10.74
CA ASP A 72 0.84 -6.00 11.29
C ASP A 72 -0.11 -6.77 10.37
N VAL A 73 -0.05 -6.47 9.06
CA VAL A 73 -0.87 -7.12 8.05
C VAL A 73 -0.53 -8.60 7.94
N ILE A 74 0.76 -8.94 7.92
CA ILE A 74 1.22 -10.33 7.89
C ILE A 74 0.72 -11.10 9.13
N ARG A 75 0.91 -10.54 10.33
CA ARG A 75 0.43 -11.16 11.58
C ARG A 75 -1.07 -11.35 11.59
N LYS A 76 -1.83 -10.36 11.12
CA LYS A 76 -3.28 -10.42 11.05
C LYS A 76 -3.75 -11.53 10.10
N ILE A 77 -3.24 -11.56 8.87
CA ILE A 77 -3.60 -12.59 7.89
C ILE A 77 -3.21 -13.98 8.39
N LEU A 78 -2.01 -14.13 8.98
CA LEU A 78 -1.57 -15.39 9.56
C LEU A 78 -2.49 -15.86 10.70
N GLY A 79 -2.89 -14.93 11.56
CA GLY A 79 -3.83 -15.18 12.66
C GLY A 79 -5.21 -15.58 12.18
N ASP A 80 -5.78 -14.88 11.20
CA ASP A 80 -7.10 -15.16 10.63
C ASP A 80 -7.13 -16.52 9.91
N LEU A 81 -6.05 -16.87 9.19
CA LEU A 81 -5.90 -18.19 8.55
C LEU A 81 -5.78 -19.31 9.58
N THR A 82 -4.99 -19.10 10.63
CA THR A 82 -4.82 -20.06 11.72
C THR A 82 -6.14 -20.28 12.48
N ALA A 83 -6.86 -19.19 12.78
CA ALA A 83 -8.18 -19.24 13.42
C ALA A 83 -9.23 -19.95 12.55
N SER A 84 -9.07 -19.89 11.23
CA SER A 84 -9.89 -20.62 10.26
C SER A 84 -9.41 -22.06 10.01
N ASN A 85 -8.48 -22.56 10.83
CA ASN A 85 -7.92 -23.92 10.75
C ASN A 85 -7.20 -24.21 9.41
N ILE A 86 -6.64 -23.18 8.78
CA ILE A 86 -5.87 -23.27 7.54
C ILE A 86 -4.39 -23.29 7.88
N ALA A 87 -3.72 -24.38 7.53
CA ALA A 87 -2.28 -24.50 7.70
C ALA A 87 -1.54 -23.62 6.69
N VAL A 88 -0.91 -22.56 7.16
CA VAL A 88 -0.06 -21.67 6.36
C VAL A 88 1.23 -21.38 7.11
N ARG A 89 2.35 -21.27 6.39
CA ARG A 89 3.63 -20.88 7.00
C ARG A 89 3.78 -19.37 6.93
N GLU A 90 4.31 -18.76 7.97
CA GLU A 90 4.63 -17.33 7.99
C GLU A 90 5.51 -16.93 6.79
N SER A 91 6.47 -17.79 6.40
CA SER A 91 7.30 -17.59 5.21
C SER A 91 6.49 -17.46 3.91
N GLU A 92 5.40 -18.22 3.76
CA GLU A 92 4.51 -18.12 2.60
C GLU A 92 3.79 -16.77 2.59
N VAL A 93 3.30 -16.34 3.76
CA VAL A 93 2.63 -15.04 3.93
C VAL A 93 3.58 -13.88 3.61
N ARG A 94 4.83 -13.94 4.09
CA ARG A 94 5.88 -12.96 3.80
C ARG A 94 6.23 -12.90 2.31
N THR A 95 6.39 -14.04 1.66
CA THR A 95 6.64 -14.11 0.21
C THR A 95 5.48 -13.49 -0.57
N LYS A 96 4.24 -13.79 -0.19
CA LYS A 96 3.05 -13.20 -0.83
C LYS A 96 2.97 -11.68 -0.62
N ALA A 97 3.31 -11.19 0.56
CA ALA A 97 3.36 -9.75 0.83
C ALA A 97 4.35 -9.02 -0.09
N ALA A 98 5.55 -9.59 -0.28
CA ALA A 98 6.56 -9.04 -1.19
C ALA A 98 6.12 -9.09 -2.66
N GLU A 99 5.54 -10.21 -3.10
CA GLU A 99 4.97 -10.35 -4.45
C GLU A 99 3.87 -9.30 -4.72
N PHE A 100 2.95 -9.12 -3.77
CA PHE A 100 1.88 -8.13 -3.92
C PHE A 100 2.38 -6.69 -3.84
N LEU A 101 3.44 -6.40 -3.09
CA LEU A 101 4.05 -5.07 -3.10
C LEU A 101 4.64 -4.76 -4.48
N ALA A 102 5.34 -5.72 -5.08
CA ALA A 102 5.87 -5.56 -6.44
C ALA A 102 4.72 -5.34 -7.45
N GLN A 103 3.67 -6.17 -7.40
CA GLN A 103 2.50 -6.03 -8.27
C GLN A 103 1.78 -4.69 -8.06
N ALA A 104 1.64 -4.24 -6.81
CA ALA A 104 1.04 -2.95 -6.49
C ALA A 104 1.83 -1.79 -7.09
N ARG A 105 3.16 -1.81 -6.96
CA ARG A 105 4.02 -0.79 -7.57
C ARG A 105 3.91 -0.79 -9.09
N GLU A 106 3.90 -1.95 -9.73
CA GLU A 106 3.71 -2.03 -11.19
C GLU A 106 2.32 -1.52 -11.62
N ALA A 107 1.26 -1.86 -10.88
CA ALA A 107 -0.09 -1.40 -11.15
C ALA A 107 -0.25 0.13 -11.03
N LEU A 108 0.58 0.79 -10.22
CA LEU A 108 0.59 2.25 -10.05
C LEU A 108 1.46 2.99 -11.08
N LYS A 109 2.33 2.27 -11.78
CA LYS A 109 3.15 2.82 -12.88
C LYS A 109 2.41 2.82 -14.21
N SER A 110 1.43 1.92 -14.36
CA SER A 110 0.61 1.77 -15.57
C SER A 110 -0.57 2.73 -15.59
#